data_AF-A0A814MFN3-F1
#
_entry.id   AF-A0A814MFN3-F1
#
_cell.length_a   1.000
_cell.length_b   1.000
_cell.length_c   1.000
_cell.angle_alpha   90.00
_cell.angle_beta   90.00
_cell.angle_gamma   90.00
#
_symmetry.space_group_name_H-M   'P 1'
#
loop_
_entity.id
_entity.type
_entity.pdbx_description
1 polymer ?
#
loop_
_entity_poly.entity_id
_entity_poly.type
_entity_poly.pdbx_seq_one_letter_code
_entity_poly.pdbx_strand_id
1 'polypeptide(L)' 'MKNCTKRRLADSDQNCVLITTGSFNPIHPSHLQNLLRVKQYLEDEHQPSWNVLAGYLSPTHDSYVRSKLGDSA' A
#
# COMPACT_ATOMS: atom_id res chain seq x y z
N MET A 1 -5.21 -1.81 23.90
CA MET A 1 -4.08 -2.49 23.24
C MET A 1 -4.65 -3.29 22.07
N LYS A 2 -4.31 -2.97 20.83
CA LYS A 2 -4.88 -3.67 19.65
C LYS A 2 -4.09 -4.96 19.43
N ASN A 3 -4.79 -6.10 19.40
CA ASN A 3 -4.21 -7.40 19.08
C ASN A 3 -3.59 -7.33 17.67
N CYS A 4 -2.26 -7.46 17.60
CA CYS A 4 -1.56 -7.72 16.35
C CYS A 4 -1.65 -9.22 16.10
N THR A 5 -2.74 -9.66 15.49
CA THR A 5 -2.95 -11.07 15.16
C THR A 5 -1.99 -11.44 14.03
N LYS A 6 -0.86 -12.09 14.36
CA LYS A 6 0.05 -12.61 13.33
C LYS A 6 -0.65 -13.73 12.58
N ARG A 7 -0.87 -13.53 11.27
CA ARG A 7 -1.37 -14.58 10.37
C ARG A 7 -0.33 -15.70 10.28
N ARG A 8 -0.77 -16.95 10.37
CA ARG A 8 0.10 -18.11 10.11
C ARG A 8 0.24 -18.24 8.60
N LEU A 9 1.45 -17.98 8.10
CA LEU A 9 1.78 -18.10 6.68
C LEU A 9 1.80 -19.59 6.29
N ALA A 10 1.20 -19.93 5.15
CA ALA A 10 1.36 -21.24 4.56
C ALA A 10 2.69 -21.27 3.78
N ASP A 11 3.34 -22.43 3.74
CA ASP A 11 4.64 -22.61 3.07
C ASP A 11 4.55 -22.36 1.55
N SER A 12 3.33 -22.39 0.99
CA SER A 12 3.01 -22.11 -0.41
C SER A 12 2.74 -20.65 -0.73
N ASP A 13 2.60 -19.77 0.27
CA ASP A 13 2.22 -18.38 0.04
C ASP A 13 3.36 -17.61 -0.65
N GLN A 14 3.04 -16.91 -1.74
CA GLN A 14 4.02 -16.08 -2.44
C GLN A 14 4.25 -14.78 -1.67
N ASN A 15 5.50 -14.45 -1.40
CA ASN A 15 5.87 -13.20 -0.76
C ASN A 15 5.74 -12.02 -1.73
N CYS A 16 5.15 -10.91 -1.28
CA CYS A 16 5.13 -9.66 -2.05
C CYS A 16 5.32 -8.42 -1.18
N VAL A 17 5.64 -7.33 -1.88
CA VAL A 17 5.74 -5.97 -1.35
C VAL A 17 4.81 -5.09 -2.17
N LEU A 18 4.02 -4.26 -1.49
CA LEU A 18 3.13 -3.30 -2.14
C LEU A 18 3.87 -1.97 -2.32
N ILE A 19 3.78 -1.39 -3.52
CA ILE A 19 4.31 -0.06 -3.80
C ILE A 19 3.19 0.73 -4.45
N THR A 20 2.91 1.92 -3.93
CA THR A 20 2.00 2.87 -4.57
C THR A 20 2.71 4.19 -4.82
N THR A 21 2.54 4.70 -6.04
CA THR A 21 3.15 5.94 -6.52
C THR A 21 2.09 7.02 -6.68
N GLY A 22 2.48 8.27 -6.51
CA GLY A 22 1.56 9.39 -6.63
C GLY A 22 2.15 10.70 -6.14
N SER A 23 1.40 11.78 -6.28
CA SER A 23 1.80 13.09 -5.77
C SER A 23 1.81 13.14 -4.24
N PHE A 24 0.87 12.44 -3.59
CA PHE A 24 0.68 12.43 -2.13
C PHE A 24 0.78 13.83 -1.49
N ASN A 25 0.17 14.82 -2.14
CA ASN A 25 0.26 16.22 -1.75
C ASN A 25 -1.12 16.81 -1.37
N PRO A 26 -1.47 16.85 -0.07
CA PRO A 26 -0.77 16.17 1.03
C PRO A 26 -1.16 14.69 1.13
N ILE A 27 -0.51 13.97 2.03
CA ILE A 27 -0.88 12.59 2.34
C ILE A 27 -2.18 12.57 3.17
N HIS A 28 -3.09 11.64 2.85
CA HIS A 28 -4.37 11.45 3.53
C HIS A 28 -4.59 9.99 3.96
N PRO A 29 -5.47 9.73 4.94
CA PRO A 29 -5.77 8.37 5.40
C PRO A 29 -6.23 7.41 4.30
N SER A 30 -6.86 7.94 3.23
CA SER A 30 -7.27 7.13 2.08
C SER A 30 -6.11 6.44 1.36
N HIS A 31 -4.92 7.05 1.31
CA HIS A 31 -3.73 6.41 0.73
C HIS A 31 -3.30 5.18 1.52
N LEU A 32 -3.35 5.28 2.86
CA LEU A 32 -3.06 4.15 3.74
C LEU A 32 -4.15 3.08 3.66
N GLN A 33 -5.43 3.48 3.67
CA GLN A 33 -6.56 2.56 3.55
C GLN A 33 -6.49 1.74 2.26
N ASN A 34 -6.00 2.33 1.16
CA ASN A 34 -5.80 1.62 -0.09
C ASN A 34 -4.79 0.47 0.07
N LEU A 35 -3.60 0.75 0.62
CA LEU A 35 -2.60 -0.28 0.91
C LEU A 35 -3.12 -1.36 1.86
N LEU A 36 -3.88 -0.97 2.89
CA LEU A 36 -4.48 -1.92 3.85
C LEU A 36 -5.55 -2.79 3.18
N ARG A 37 -6.40 -2.23 2.31
CA ARG A 37 -7.43 -2.98 1.60
C ARG A 37 -6.82 -4.00 0.65
N VAL A 38 -5.76 -3.61 -0.07
CA VAL A 38 -5.03 -4.50 -0.97
C VAL A 38 -4.34 -5.61 -0.17
N LYS A 39 -3.70 -5.28 0.97
CA LYS A 39 -3.13 -6.29 1.86
C LYS A 39 -4.18 -7.32 2.29
N GLN A 40 -5.32 -6.85 2.79
CA GLN A 40 -6.42 -7.72 3.22
C GLN A 40 -6.92 -8.59 2.05
N TYR A 41 -7.09 -8.02 0.87
CA TYR A 41 -7.53 -8.78 -0.30
C TYR A 41 -6.54 -9.88 -0.67
N LEU A 42 -5.25 -9.55 -0.79
CA LEU A 42 -4.21 -10.49 -1.21
C LEU A 42 -3.97 -11.61 -0.19
N GLU A 43 -4.10 -11.29 1.09
CA GLU A 43 -3.97 -12.26 2.16
C GLU A 43 -5.25 -13.12 2.25
N ASP A 44 -6.42 -12.52 2.45
CA ASP A 44 -7.63 -13.23 2.89
C ASP A 44 -8.59 -13.64 1.76
N GLU A 45 -8.64 -12.90 0.66
CA GLU A 45 -9.68 -13.07 -0.38
C GLU A 45 -9.12 -13.66 -1.69
N HIS A 46 -7.87 -13.35 -2.04
CA HIS A 46 -7.21 -13.79 -3.26
C HIS A 46 -6.69 -15.23 -3.14
N GLN A 47 -6.80 -16.01 -4.23
CA GLN A 47 -6.25 -17.36 -4.31
C GLN A 47 -5.35 -17.56 -5.55
N PRO A 48 -4.13 -18.10 -5.41
CA PRO A 48 -3.49 -18.46 -4.14
C PRO A 48 -3.27 -17.21 -3.27
N SER A 49 -3.30 -17.40 -1.95
CA SER A 49 -3.03 -16.32 -1.01
C SER A 49 -1.57 -15.87 -1.11
N TRP A 50 -1.35 -14.58 -0.81
CA TRP A 50 -0.02 -13.98 -0.80
C TRP A 50 0.34 -13.53 0.62
N ASN A 51 1.64 -13.44 0.88
CA ASN A 51 2.18 -12.87 2.11
C ASN A 51 2.72 -11.46 1.85
N VAL A 52 2.01 -10.45 2.35
CA VAL A 52 2.41 -9.05 2.17
C VAL A 52 3.39 -8.64 3.25
N LEU A 53 4.67 -8.51 2.88
CA LEU A 53 5.78 -8.21 3.78
C LEU A 53 5.84 -6.73 4.19
N ALA A 54 5.56 -5.84 3.25
CA ALA A 54 5.65 -4.40 3.44
C ALA A 54 4.78 -3.64 2.43
N GLY A 55 4.45 -2.39 2.77
CA GLY A 55 3.83 -1.43 1.86
C GLY A 55 4.64 -0.13 1.85
N TYR A 56 4.98 0.37 0.66
CA TYR A 56 5.74 1.60 0.47
C TYR A 56 4.91 2.64 -0.28
N LEU A 57 4.94 3.87 0.24
CA LEU A 57 4.52 5.06 -0.48
C LEU A 57 5.75 5.62 -1.20
N SER A 58 5.65 5.81 -2.51
CA SER A 58 6.71 6.38 -3.34
C SER A 58 6.22 7.70 -3.94
N PRO A 59 6.34 8.84 -3.23
CA PRO A 59 6.05 10.15 -3.79
C PRO A 59 6.81 10.37 -5.08
N THR A 60 6.11 10.94 -6.06
CA THR A 60 6.67 11.26 -7.38
C THR A 60 7.53 12.53 -7.33
N HIS A 61 8.21 12.82 -8.45
CA HIS A 61 9.09 13.98 -8.57
C HIS A 61 8.32 15.31 -8.54
N ASP A 62 8.94 16.34 -7.97
CA ASP A 62 8.41 17.70 -7.85
C ASP A 62 7.88 18.28 -9.17
N SER A 63 8.58 18.03 -10.29
CA SER A 63 8.16 18.50 -11.61
C SER A 63 6.80 17.94 -12.02
N TYR A 64 6.54 16.66 -11.74
CA TYR A 64 5.24 16.04 -11.99
C TYR A 64 4.17 16.58 -11.05
N VAL A 65 4.50 16.76 -9.77
CA VAL A 65 3.56 17.34 -8.78
C VAL A 65 3.13 18.75 -9.19
N ARG A 66 4.09 19.61 -9.53
CA ARG A 66 3.84 20.98 -10.02
C ARG A 66 3.07 21.00 -11.33
N SER A 67 3.42 20.13 -12.27
CA SER A 67 2.68 20.01 -13.54
C SER A 67 1.23 19.59 -13.33
N LYS A 68 0.94 18.81 -12.28
CA LYS A 68 -0.42 18.31 -12.00
C LYS A 68 -1.24 19.26 -11.14
N LEU A 69 -0.62 19.94 -10.17
CA LEU A 69 -1.31 20.73 -9.15
C LEU A 69 -1.17 22.26 -9.33
N GLY A 70 -0.28 22.72 -10.21
CA GLY A 70 -0.05 24.14 -10.47
C GLY A 70 0.31 24.91 -9.20
N ASP A 71 -0.39 26.02 -8.94
CA ASP A 71 -0.17 26.88 -7.77
C ASP A 71 -0.56 26.22 -6.43
N SER A 72 -1.20 25.05 -6.47
CA SER A 72 -1.59 24.26 -5.30
C SER A 72 -0.66 23.07 -5.05
N ALA A 73 0.47 23.03 -5.76
CA ALA A 73 1.55 22.07 -5.55
C ALA A 73 2.31 22.31 -4.24
#